data_AF-A0A6N8U7W4-F1
#
_entry.id   AF-A0A6N8U7W4-F1
#
_cell.length_a   1.000
_cell.length_b   1.000
_cell.length_c   1.000
_cell.angle_alpha   90.00
_cell.angle_beta   90.00
_cell.angle_gamma   90.00
#
_symmetry.space_group_name_H-M   'P 1'
#
loop_
_entity.id
_entity.type
_entity.pdbx_description
1 polymer ?
#
loop_
_entity_poly.entity_id
_entity_poly.type
_entity_poly.pdbx_seq_one_letter_code
_entity_poly.pdbx_strand_id
1 'polypeptide(L)'
;MTNFKQKMLIYFTALSAGVLLISNLAAVKLWDFFGVAVDGGVVVFAITYIVGDLIVEFYGKKTANNIILAGFLVNIIAILAFYIVIALPAYPGWDMQSAYARVLGFTPRIIIGSLVAYVCSNLFNNYIFTKMKNSKGIFSSSFIARALGSSAFAHIIDSGIFETIAFIGVLPFHEFLAQAGFAYLLGIGFEIVLSPLEAIIARKLRLKMKDYKNNNTFSFEITKRIPGKLGRAGIIHTPHGDIKTPAFMSVGTKGEVRFVPMDDLKNIHAQAMLSNGYHLRNISYEIEKQGGLAEWSGWNGPTLTDSGGFQVMSLGSGCGKVVSMDREKNVVNADPKDRLAHVSEDGVQFHDPFTDQDDFIGPEESMQIQCRIGADIHMAYDELTSLADSYEYNVEALERTERWAERSIKEHKKHCDKLGYHQSLYGVLQGGRWEDLRRSTAKKMAKMDFDGYGLGGAFLKENLGEILKWCCEELPENKPRHLLGLSHPDDILIGIEMGADTFDCVAPTREARHGKIYTKYGNFNLNKFADSSEKLDDTCDCPTCRAGWTRGKLRALMKSQDNAERQIYYNLASQHNLRFIIRLTEEAREAVIQGNFEAYRDEFLLNYYGRKSET
;
A
#
# COMPACT_ATOMS: atom_id res chain seq x y z
N MET A 1 -5.99 7.17 4.11
CA MET A 1 -7.24 7.61 3.45
C MET A 1 -6.97 8.94 2.78
N THR A 2 -7.28 9.09 1.49
CA THR A 2 -7.25 10.39 0.81
C THR A 2 -8.12 11.44 1.53
N ASN A 3 -7.76 12.72 1.44
CA ASN A 3 -8.48 13.85 2.07
C ASN A 3 -9.99 13.84 1.72
N PHE A 4 -10.33 13.44 0.49
CA PHE A 4 -11.72 13.29 0.04
C PHE A 4 -12.45 12.14 0.74
N LYS A 5 -11.83 10.97 0.87
CA LYS A 5 -12.43 9.78 1.50
C LYS A 5 -12.72 10.01 2.98
N GLN A 6 -11.88 10.76 3.69
CA GLN A 6 -12.13 11.16 5.08
C GLN A 6 -13.29 12.18 5.20
N LYS A 7 -13.33 13.19 4.33
CA LYS A 7 -14.45 14.15 4.30
C LYS A 7 -15.79 13.47 4.02
N MET A 8 -15.82 12.56 3.05
CA MET A 8 -17.04 11.80 2.73
C MET A 8 -17.51 10.94 3.89
N LEU A 9 -16.60 10.37 4.70
CA LEU A 9 -16.97 9.59 5.87
C LEU A 9 -17.68 10.44 6.92
N ILE A 10 -17.21 11.68 7.12
CA ILE A 10 -17.86 12.65 8.02
C ILE A 10 -19.27 12.96 7.52
N TYR A 11 -19.43 13.25 6.23
CA TYR A 11 -20.74 13.53 5.65
C TYR A 11 -21.69 12.34 5.75
N PHE A 12 -21.24 11.12 5.46
CA PHE A 12 -22.05 9.92 5.61
C PHE A 12 -22.46 9.65 7.06
N THR A 13 -21.56 9.88 8.01
CA THR A 13 -21.86 9.74 9.44
C THR A 13 -22.93 10.76 9.87
N ALA A 14 -22.78 12.02 9.48
CA ALA A 14 -23.74 13.07 9.78
C ALA A 14 -25.10 12.80 9.12
N LEU A 15 -25.10 12.38 7.85
CA LEU A 15 -26.31 12.06 7.10
C LEU A 15 -27.03 10.86 7.71
N SER A 16 -26.30 9.79 8.04
CA SER A 16 -26.88 8.58 8.66
C SER A 16 -27.57 8.89 9.99
N ALA A 17 -26.89 9.62 10.89
CA ALA A 17 -27.46 10.01 12.17
C ALA A 17 -28.64 10.98 12.02
N GLY A 18 -28.53 11.95 11.11
CA GLY A 18 -29.57 12.94 10.85
C GLY A 18 -30.84 12.36 10.24
N VAL A 19 -30.70 11.49 9.23
CA VAL A 19 -31.83 10.79 8.59
C VAL A 19 -32.59 9.96 9.61
N LEU A 20 -31.90 9.20 10.48
CA LEU A 20 -32.55 8.41 11.51
C LEU A 20 -33.37 9.27 12.48
N LEU A 21 -32.83 10.41 12.92
CA LEU A 21 -33.55 11.34 13.80
C LEU A 21 -34.77 11.96 13.10
N ILE A 22 -34.64 12.36 11.83
CA ILE A 22 -35.73 12.93 11.03
C ILE A 22 -36.82 11.88 10.79
N SER A 23 -36.46 10.63 10.50
CA SER A 23 -37.41 9.53 10.31
C SER A 23 -38.29 9.34 11.55
N ASN A 24 -37.69 9.35 12.74
CA ASN A 24 -38.44 9.22 13.98
C ASN A 24 -39.46 10.36 14.15
N LEU A 25 -39.05 11.61 13.88
CA LEU A 25 -39.94 12.77 13.96
C LEU A 25 -41.05 12.74 12.91
N ALA A 26 -40.74 12.26 11.70
CA ALA A 26 -41.71 12.15 10.61
C ALA A 26 -42.73 11.02 10.83
N ALA A 27 -42.36 9.96 11.56
CA ALA A 27 -43.23 8.81 11.83
C ALA A 27 -44.52 9.17 12.59
N VAL A 28 -44.56 10.32 13.27
CA VAL A 28 -45.77 10.81 13.98
C VAL A 28 -46.87 11.21 12.99
N LYS A 29 -46.51 11.59 11.76
CA LYS A 29 -47.49 11.93 10.72
C LYS A 29 -47.90 10.66 9.99
N LEU A 30 -49.16 10.27 10.17
CA LEU A 30 -49.79 9.24 9.34
C LEU A 30 -50.35 9.86 8.06
N TRP A 31 -50.29 9.12 6.96
CA TRP A 31 -50.91 9.49 5.69
C TRP A 31 -51.68 8.30 5.10
N ASP A 32 -52.72 8.60 4.34
CA ASP A 32 -53.56 7.60 3.69
C ASP A 32 -52.91 7.18 2.36
N PHE A 33 -52.50 5.92 2.29
CA PHE A 33 -52.01 5.30 1.07
C PHE A 33 -52.93 4.14 0.68
N PHE A 34 -53.85 4.43 -0.25
CA PHE A 34 -54.85 3.47 -0.75
C PHE A 34 -55.71 2.82 0.35
N GLY A 35 -56.10 3.60 1.37
CA GLY A 35 -56.94 3.13 2.48
C GLY A 35 -56.16 2.53 3.66
N VAL A 36 -54.82 2.52 3.59
CA VAL A 36 -53.94 2.07 4.66
C VAL A 36 -53.24 3.28 5.29
N ALA A 37 -53.27 3.38 6.62
CA ALA A 37 -52.53 4.40 7.35
C ALA A 37 -51.04 4.03 7.37
N VAL A 38 -50.20 4.88 6.79
CA VAL A 38 -48.75 4.68 6.69
C VAL A 38 -48.04 5.77 7.47
N ASP A 39 -46.96 5.44 8.16
CA ASP A 39 -46.14 6.46 8.82
C ASP A 39 -45.31 7.25 7.81
N GLY A 40 -45.13 8.55 8.08
CA GLY A 40 -44.32 9.43 7.24
C GLY A 40 -42.82 9.13 7.33
N GLY A 41 -42.38 8.35 8.33
CA GLY A 41 -40.99 7.97 8.55
C GLY A 41 -40.48 7.01 7.48
N VAL A 42 -41.33 6.12 6.95
CA VAL A 42 -40.98 5.14 5.89
C VAL A 42 -40.26 5.77 4.71
N VAL A 43 -40.69 6.96 4.26
CA VAL A 43 -40.08 7.66 3.11
C VAL A 43 -38.63 8.06 3.40
N VAL A 44 -38.37 8.51 4.61
CA VAL A 44 -37.04 8.94 5.04
C VAL A 44 -36.16 7.74 5.39
N PHE A 45 -36.77 6.65 5.89
CA PHE A 45 -36.07 5.44 6.29
C PHE A 45 -35.40 4.71 5.11
N ALA A 46 -35.97 4.77 3.91
CA ALA A 46 -35.34 4.24 2.70
C ALA A 46 -33.96 4.89 2.43
N ILE A 47 -33.80 6.17 2.76
CA ILE A 47 -32.51 6.87 2.63
C ILE A 47 -31.45 6.25 3.56
N THR A 48 -31.85 5.73 4.71
CA THR A 48 -30.96 5.10 5.67
C THR A 48 -30.29 3.85 5.09
N TYR A 49 -31.03 3.01 4.37
CA TYR A 49 -30.50 1.81 3.72
C TYR A 49 -29.52 2.15 2.61
N ILE A 50 -29.89 3.08 1.72
CA ILE A 50 -29.02 3.64 0.66
C ILE A 50 -27.70 4.14 1.25
N VAL A 51 -27.76 4.94 2.32
CA VAL A 51 -26.56 5.48 2.97
C VAL A 51 -25.76 4.36 3.60
N GLY A 52 -26.42 3.39 4.25
CA GLY A 52 -25.79 2.20 4.82
C GLY A 52 -25.02 1.38 3.80
N ASP A 53 -25.65 1.05 2.67
CA ASP A 53 -25.07 0.26 1.59
C ASP A 53 -23.86 0.95 0.95
N LEU A 54 -23.93 2.27 0.74
CA LEU A 54 -22.79 3.07 0.30
C LEU A 54 -21.64 3.03 1.31
N ILE A 55 -21.92 3.16 2.61
CA ILE A 55 -20.89 3.12 3.65
C ILE A 55 -20.21 1.75 3.68
N VAL A 56 -20.97 0.65 3.64
CA VAL A 56 -20.43 -0.72 3.62
C VAL A 56 -19.58 -0.95 2.36
N GLU A 57 -20.05 -0.48 1.20
CA GLU A 57 -19.36 -0.65 -0.07
C GLU A 57 -17.99 0.04 -0.08
N PHE A 58 -17.89 1.26 0.45
CA PHE A 58 -16.67 2.09 0.35
C PHE A 58 -15.75 2.08 1.58
N TYR A 59 -16.28 1.80 2.77
CA TYR A 59 -15.54 1.86 4.04
C TYR A 59 -15.54 0.54 4.82
N GLY A 60 -16.26 -0.47 4.33
CA GLY A 60 -16.31 -1.80 4.90
C GLY A 60 -17.20 -1.93 6.14
N LYS A 61 -17.52 -3.18 6.48
CA LYS A 61 -18.45 -3.56 7.55
C LYS A 61 -18.13 -2.93 8.91
N LYS A 62 -16.86 -2.93 9.32
CA LYS A 62 -16.45 -2.43 10.65
C LYS A 62 -16.81 -0.96 10.80
N THR A 63 -16.51 -0.15 9.78
CA THR A 63 -16.83 1.28 9.77
C THR A 63 -18.33 1.52 9.75
N ALA A 64 -19.06 0.78 8.91
CA ALA A 64 -20.51 0.86 8.83
C ALA A 64 -21.20 0.54 10.17
N ASN A 65 -20.76 -0.52 10.85
CA ASN A 65 -21.29 -0.89 12.16
C ASN A 65 -21.05 0.19 13.22
N ASN A 66 -19.87 0.82 13.22
CA ASN A 66 -19.58 1.92 14.15
C ASN A 66 -20.48 3.13 13.89
N ILE A 67 -20.79 3.44 12.62
CA ILE A 67 -21.71 4.53 12.28
C ILE A 67 -23.13 4.23 12.73
N ILE A 68 -23.61 3.00 12.57
CA ILE A 68 -24.93 2.56 13.08
C ILE A 68 -25.01 2.77 14.60
N LEU A 69 -23.99 2.34 15.34
CA LEU A 69 -23.95 2.51 16.79
C LEU A 69 -23.87 3.99 17.21
N ALA A 70 -23.13 4.81 16.46
CA ALA A 70 -23.09 6.25 16.69
C ALA A 70 -24.46 6.92 16.44
N GLY A 71 -25.15 6.56 15.36
CA GLY A 71 -26.49 7.05 15.05
C GLY A 71 -27.53 6.65 16.12
N PHE A 72 -27.44 5.42 16.62
CA PHE A 72 -28.23 4.93 17.74
C PHE A 72 -27.98 5.76 19.02
N LEU A 73 -26.73 6.02 19.38
CA LEU A 73 -26.37 6.84 20.54
C LEU A 73 -26.91 8.27 20.42
N VAL A 74 -26.78 8.89 19.24
CA VAL A 74 -27.31 10.24 18.97
C VAL A 74 -28.83 10.29 19.19
N ASN A 75 -29.56 9.25 18.76
CA ASN A 75 -31.01 9.20 18.96
C ASN A 75 -31.39 9.04 20.42
N ILE A 76 -30.69 8.21 21.20
CA ILE A 76 -30.91 8.12 22.66
C ILE A 76 -30.75 9.49 23.31
N ILE A 77 -29.68 10.22 22.97
CA ILE A 77 -29.45 11.56 23.50
C ILE A 77 -30.59 12.51 23.12
N ALA A 78 -31.04 12.49 21.87
CA ALA A 78 -32.14 13.33 21.41
C ALA A 78 -33.45 13.01 22.16
N ILE A 79 -33.78 11.73 22.34
CA ILE A 79 -34.98 11.28 23.06
C ILE A 79 -34.94 11.77 24.51
N LEU A 80 -33.81 11.58 25.21
CA LEU A 80 -33.65 12.05 26.58
C LEU A 80 -33.82 13.57 26.66
N ALA A 81 -33.21 14.31 25.72
CA ALA A 81 -33.35 15.75 25.64
C ALA A 81 -34.81 16.18 25.43
N PHE A 82 -35.55 15.53 24.52
CA PHE A 82 -36.96 15.83 24.28
C PHE A 82 -37.83 15.56 25.51
N TYR A 83 -37.63 14.43 26.20
CA TYR A 83 -38.35 14.15 27.44
C TYR A 83 -38.08 15.18 28.54
N ILE A 84 -36.83 15.60 28.70
CA ILE A 84 -36.46 16.65 29.66
C ILE A 84 -37.17 17.95 29.31
N VAL A 85 -37.15 18.37 28.04
CA VAL A 85 -37.77 19.63 27.59
C VAL A 85 -39.29 19.58 27.75
N ILE A 86 -39.94 18.44 27.50
CA ILE A 86 -41.39 18.27 27.69
C ILE A 86 -41.79 18.32 29.16
N ALA A 87 -40.92 17.85 30.06
CA ALA A 87 -41.17 17.86 31.50
C ALA A 87 -41.03 19.26 32.13
N LEU A 88 -40.40 20.23 31.45
CA LEU A 88 -40.31 21.60 31.93
C LEU A 88 -41.69 22.28 31.90
N PRO A 89 -42.00 23.16 32.88
CA PRO A 89 -43.27 23.87 32.91
C PRO A 89 -43.40 24.79 31.70
N ALA A 90 -44.57 24.76 31.05
CA ALA A 90 -44.88 25.66 29.94
C ALA A 90 -44.95 27.12 30.43
N TYR A 91 -44.51 28.05 29.58
CA TYR A 91 -44.62 29.48 29.86
C TYR A 91 -46.11 29.90 29.89
N PRO A 92 -46.53 30.79 30.81
CA PRO A 92 -47.89 31.33 30.82
C PRO A 92 -48.25 32.01 29.48
N GLY A 93 -49.20 31.43 28.73
CA GLY A 93 -49.60 31.90 27.40
C GLY A 93 -49.06 31.06 26.22
N TRP A 94 -48.37 29.94 26.49
CA TRP A 94 -47.98 28.98 25.46
C TRP A 94 -49.02 27.85 25.30
N ASP A 95 -49.90 27.98 24.30
CA ASP A 95 -51.03 27.06 24.10
C ASP A 95 -50.67 25.77 23.32
N MET A 96 -49.44 25.66 22.81
CA MET A 96 -49.00 24.55 21.96
C MET A 96 -48.36 23.39 22.74
N GLN A 97 -48.35 23.41 24.08
CA GLN A 97 -47.67 22.40 24.90
C GLN A 97 -48.14 20.97 24.57
N SER A 98 -49.45 20.77 24.40
CA SER A 98 -50.02 19.45 24.07
C SER A 98 -49.64 18.98 22.66
N ALA A 99 -49.53 19.89 21.70
CA ALA A 99 -49.09 19.57 20.34
C ALA A 99 -47.60 19.24 20.31
N TYR A 100 -46.77 20.01 21.03
CA TYR A 100 -45.34 19.76 21.17
C TYR A 100 -45.07 18.39 21.79
N ALA A 101 -45.75 18.06 22.89
CA ALA A 101 -45.63 16.75 23.54
C ALA A 101 -46.14 15.60 22.67
N ARG A 102 -47.13 15.81 21.79
CA ARG A 102 -47.57 14.77 20.84
C ARG A 102 -46.55 14.52 19.71
N VAL A 103 -45.84 15.56 19.27
CA VAL A 103 -44.83 15.44 18.19
C VAL A 103 -43.50 14.91 18.73
N LEU A 104 -43.06 15.36 19.91
CA LEU A 104 -41.73 15.06 20.45
C LEU A 104 -41.74 14.14 21.67
N GLY A 105 -42.90 13.86 22.24
CA GLY A 105 -43.03 13.06 23.45
C GLY A 105 -43.03 11.56 23.21
N PHE A 106 -43.05 11.14 21.94
CA PHE A 106 -42.89 9.78 21.41
C PHE A 106 -43.39 8.63 22.29
N THR A 107 -44.26 7.76 21.80
CA THR A 107 -44.64 6.59 22.61
C THR A 107 -43.42 5.68 22.84
N PRO A 108 -43.02 5.38 24.10
CA PRO A 108 -41.79 4.62 24.39
C PRO A 108 -41.69 3.29 23.63
N ARG A 109 -42.83 2.61 23.43
CA ARG A 109 -42.90 1.36 22.64
C ARG A 109 -42.47 1.54 21.18
N ILE A 110 -42.86 2.66 20.54
CA ILE A 110 -42.54 2.93 19.13
C ILE A 110 -41.06 3.28 18.97
N ILE A 111 -40.50 4.07 19.90
CA ILE A 111 -39.07 4.35 19.96
C ILE A 111 -38.27 3.06 20.10
N ILE A 112 -38.59 2.26 21.11
CA ILE A 112 -37.83 1.04 21.41
C ILE A 112 -37.92 0.09 20.22
N GLY A 113 -39.12 -0.07 19.64
CA GLY A 113 -39.32 -0.85 18.43
C GLY A 113 -38.44 -0.36 17.29
N SER A 114 -38.46 0.94 16.98
CA SER A 114 -37.73 1.52 15.85
C SER A 114 -36.22 1.45 16.01
N LEU A 115 -35.70 1.78 17.20
CA LEU A 115 -34.26 1.74 17.46
C LEU A 115 -33.69 0.31 17.47
N VAL A 116 -34.42 -0.65 18.06
CA VAL A 116 -34.00 -2.05 18.07
C VAL A 116 -34.08 -2.63 16.66
N ALA A 117 -35.16 -2.36 15.93
CA ALA A 117 -35.32 -2.77 14.53
C ALA A 117 -34.16 -2.23 13.68
N TYR A 118 -33.89 -0.91 13.75
CA TYR A 118 -32.80 -0.25 13.03
C TYR A 118 -31.44 -0.93 13.27
N VAL A 119 -31.04 -1.12 14.54
CA VAL A 119 -29.73 -1.69 14.87
C VAL A 119 -29.64 -3.13 14.38
N CYS A 120 -30.65 -3.96 14.66
CA CYS A 120 -30.65 -5.36 14.26
C CYS A 120 -30.66 -5.53 12.74
N SER A 121 -31.54 -4.80 12.05
CA SER A 121 -31.71 -4.87 10.59
C SER A 121 -30.47 -4.38 9.85
N ASN A 122 -29.87 -3.27 10.27
CA ASN A 122 -28.70 -2.69 9.59
C ASN A 122 -27.42 -3.47 9.87
N LEU A 123 -27.22 -4.00 11.09
CA LEU A 123 -26.08 -4.89 11.36
C LEU A 123 -26.17 -6.18 10.54
N PHE A 124 -27.39 -6.72 10.37
CA PHE A 124 -27.64 -7.88 9.54
C PHE A 124 -27.45 -7.57 8.05
N ASN A 125 -27.96 -6.42 7.58
CA ASN A 125 -27.74 -5.91 6.23
C ASN A 125 -26.24 -5.89 5.88
N ASN A 126 -25.42 -5.27 6.73
CA ASN A 126 -23.98 -5.18 6.54
C ASN A 126 -23.31 -6.55 6.50
N TYR A 127 -23.79 -7.52 7.29
CA TYR A 127 -23.30 -8.89 7.28
C TYR A 127 -23.61 -9.59 5.94
N ILE A 128 -24.87 -9.52 5.49
CA ILE A 128 -25.31 -10.15 4.24
C ILE A 128 -24.65 -9.48 3.03
N PHE A 129 -24.62 -8.14 2.98
CA PHE A 129 -23.96 -7.38 1.92
C PHE A 129 -22.49 -7.79 1.76
N THR A 130 -21.76 -7.88 2.89
CA THR A 130 -20.33 -8.30 2.87
C THR A 130 -20.18 -9.74 2.41
N LYS A 131 -21.07 -10.65 2.85
CA LYS A 131 -21.06 -12.05 2.43
C LYS A 131 -21.34 -12.21 0.94
N MET A 132 -22.29 -11.43 0.41
CA MET A 132 -22.63 -11.35 -1.02
C MET A 132 -21.48 -10.75 -1.84
N LYS A 133 -20.76 -9.76 -1.31
CA LYS A 133 -19.57 -9.19 -1.95
C LYS A 133 -18.44 -10.20 -2.12
N ASN A 134 -18.29 -11.11 -1.16
CA ASN A 134 -17.26 -12.15 -1.17
C ASN A 134 -17.73 -13.47 -1.82
N SER A 135 -18.93 -13.52 -2.39
CA SER A 135 -19.44 -14.73 -3.05
C SER A 135 -18.97 -14.84 -4.51
N LYS A 136 -19.35 -15.92 -5.19
CA LYS A 136 -19.20 -16.07 -6.65
C LYS A 136 -20.54 -15.73 -7.33
N GLY A 137 -20.52 -15.12 -8.51
CA GLY A 137 -21.73 -14.83 -9.32
C GLY A 137 -22.16 -13.35 -9.35
N ILE A 138 -23.42 -13.08 -9.69
CA ILE A 138 -23.92 -11.71 -9.98
C ILE A 138 -23.78 -10.75 -8.79
N PHE A 139 -23.87 -11.27 -7.56
CA PHE A 139 -23.73 -10.49 -6.34
C PHE A 139 -22.30 -10.02 -6.08
N SER A 140 -21.27 -10.67 -6.62
CA SER A 140 -19.89 -10.18 -6.46
C SER A 140 -19.58 -9.02 -7.40
N SER A 141 -20.17 -9.03 -8.60
CA SER A 141 -19.91 -8.02 -9.63
C SER A 141 -20.87 -6.82 -9.58
N SER A 142 -22.14 -7.02 -9.18
CA SER A 142 -23.17 -5.98 -9.19
C SER A 142 -23.42 -5.38 -7.80
N PHE A 143 -23.20 -4.08 -7.67
CA PHE A 143 -23.53 -3.32 -6.46
C PHE A 143 -25.04 -3.33 -6.20
N ILE A 144 -25.87 -3.07 -7.22
CA ILE A 144 -27.34 -3.03 -7.09
C ILE A 144 -27.89 -4.38 -6.63
N ALA A 145 -27.34 -5.48 -7.14
CA ALA A 145 -27.77 -6.81 -6.72
C ALA A 145 -27.48 -7.04 -5.23
N ARG A 146 -26.34 -6.54 -4.72
CA ARG A 146 -26.01 -6.62 -3.29
C ARG A 146 -26.94 -5.76 -2.45
N ALA A 147 -27.08 -4.49 -2.81
CA ALA A 147 -27.92 -3.52 -2.09
C ALA A 147 -29.35 -4.05 -1.95
N LEU A 148 -30.02 -4.34 -3.08
CA LEU A 148 -31.37 -4.89 -3.07
C LEU A 148 -31.45 -6.25 -2.35
N GLY A 149 -30.45 -7.11 -2.55
CA GLY A 149 -30.41 -8.43 -1.94
C GLY A 149 -30.32 -8.38 -0.42
N SER A 150 -29.40 -7.58 0.13
CA SER A 150 -29.22 -7.46 1.57
C SER A 150 -30.35 -6.66 2.22
N SER A 151 -30.80 -5.57 1.59
CA SER A 151 -31.89 -4.73 2.09
C SER A 151 -33.20 -5.49 2.15
N ALA A 152 -33.49 -6.38 1.19
CA ALA A 152 -34.67 -7.24 1.25
C ALA A 152 -34.70 -8.11 2.52
N PHE A 153 -33.59 -8.75 2.90
CA PHE A 153 -33.54 -9.50 4.15
C PHE A 153 -33.60 -8.60 5.39
N ALA A 154 -32.97 -7.42 5.32
CA ALA A 154 -32.97 -6.47 6.41
C ALA A 154 -34.38 -5.94 6.71
N HIS A 155 -35.19 -5.66 5.68
CA HIS A 155 -36.58 -5.21 5.84
C HIS A 155 -37.48 -6.25 6.51
N ILE A 156 -37.23 -7.56 6.33
CA ILE A 156 -37.96 -8.61 7.05
C ILE A 156 -37.68 -8.51 8.56
N ILE A 157 -36.41 -8.36 8.93
CA ILE A 157 -35.99 -8.23 10.33
C ILE A 157 -36.55 -6.94 10.92
N ASP A 158 -36.45 -5.84 10.16
CA ASP A 158 -36.89 -4.52 10.59
C ASP A 158 -38.40 -4.51 10.88
N SER A 159 -39.20 -4.89 9.89
CA SER A 159 -40.67 -4.94 10.00
C SER A 159 -41.10 -5.92 11.09
N GLY A 160 -40.47 -7.09 11.17
CA GLY A 160 -40.79 -8.10 12.18
C GLY A 160 -40.52 -7.62 13.61
N ILE A 161 -39.38 -6.98 13.85
CA ILE A 161 -39.02 -6.45 15.18
C ILE A 161 -39.88 -5.23 15.52
N PHE A 162 -39.96 -4.26 14.61
CA PHE A 162 -40.68 -3.02 14.82
C PHE A 162 -42.15 -3.29 15.13
N GLU A 163 -42.86 -3.98 14.24
CA GLU A 163 -44.29 -4.23 14.37
C GLU A 163 -44.61 -5.02 15.65
N THR A 164 -43.75 -5.99 15.98
CA THR A 164 -43.92 -6.78 17.21
C THR A 164 -43.82 -5.88 18.43
N ILE A 165 -42.77 -5.07 18.55
CA ILE A 165 -42.59 -4.22 19.74
C ILE A 165 -43.64 -3.09 19.78
N ALA A 166 -43.99 -2.54 18.61
CA ALA A 166 -44.88 -1.39 18.49
C ALA A 166 -46.35 -1.73 18.74
N PHE A 167 -46.82 -2.91 18.30
CA PHE A 167 -48.25 -3.21 18.19
C PHE A 167 -48.70 -4.54 18.79
N ILE A 168 -47.80 -5.36 19.35
CA ILE A 168 -48.22 -6.59 20.03
C ILE A 168 -49.21 -6.28 21.16
N GLY A 169 -50.36 -6.95 21.14
CA GLY A 169 -51.45 -6.73 22.10
C GLY A 169 -52.21 -5.41 21.93
N VAL A 170 -51.88 -4.60 20.91
CA VAL A 170 -52.58 -3.36 20.55
C VAL A 170 -53.50 -3.59 19.35
N LEU A 171 -52.98 -4.27 18.32
CA LEU A 171 -53.73 -4.60 17.10
C LEU A 171 -54.15 -6.08 17.09
N PRO A 172 -55.30 -6.40 16.47
CA PRO A 172 -55.65 -7.78 16.13
C PRO A 172 -54.56 -8.43 15.26
N PHE A 173 -54.31 -9.73 15.45
CA PHE A 173 -53.22 -10.46 14.76
C PHE A 173 -53.28 -10.36 13.22
N HIS A 174 -54.48 -10.30 12.64
CA HIS A 174 -54.66 -10.16 11.20
C HIS A 174 -54.29 -8.77 10.67
N GLU A 175 -54.63 -7.71 11.41
CA GLU A 175 -54.23 -6.32 11.09
C GLU A 175 -52.72 -6.15 11.26
N PHE A 176 -52.15 -6.73 12.32
CA PHE A 176 -50.70 -6.79 12.53
C PHE A 176 -49.96 -7.44 11.36
N LEU A 177 -50.41 -8.61 10.89
CA LEU A 177 -49.79 -9.29 9.75
C LEU A 177 -49.94 -8.50 8.45
N ALA A 178 -51.11 -7.89 8.22
CA ALA A 178 -51.34 -7.06 7.06
C ALA A 178 -50.43 -5.83 7.05
N GLN A 179 -50.27 -5.17 8.20
CA GLN A 179 -49.41 -4.01 8.37
C GLN A 179 -47.94 -4.36 8.17
N ALA A 180 -47.45 -5.45 8.78
CA ALA A 180 -46.07 -5.92 8.61
C ALA A 180 -45.75 -6.29 7.15
N GLY A 181 -46.66 -6.99 6.47
CA GLY A 181 -46.52 -7.32 5.06
C GLY A 181 -46.53 -6.08 4.16
N PHE A 182 -47.41 -5.12 4.47
CA PHE A 182 -47.51 -3.86 3.75
C PHE A 182 -46.25 -2.99 3.93
N ALA A 183 -45.76 -2.83 5.15
CA ALA A 183 -44.53 -2.08 5.46
C ALA A 183 -43.30 -2.68 4.75
N TYR A 184 -43.19 -4.00 4.72
CA TYR A 184 -42.15 -4.71 3.99
C TYR A 184 -42.20 -4.43 2.48
N LEU A 185 -43.38 -4.57 1.86
CA LEU A 185 -43.56 -4.31 0.43
C LEU A 185 -43.27 -2.86 0.07
N LEU A 186 -43.69 -1.93 0.92
CA LEU A 186 -43.47 -0.51 0.71
C LEU A 186 -41.98 -0.15 0.84
N GLY A 187 -41.27 -0.69 1.83
CA GLY A 187 -39.82 -0.51 2.01
C GLY A 187 -39.03 -1.00 0.80
N ILE A 188 -39.28 -2.23 0.36
CA ILE A 188 -38.65 -2.77 -0.85
C ILE A 188 -39.03 -1.97 -2.10
N GLY A 189 -40.29 -1.54 -2.20
CA GLY A 189 -40.75 -0.71 -3.31
C GLY A 189 -39.96 0.59 -3.42
N PHE A 190 -39.75 1.29 -2.30
CA PHE A 190 -38.91 2.49 -2.26
C PHE A 190 -37.46 2.18 -2.64
N GLU A 191 -36.89 1.09 -2.13
CA GLU A 191 -35.51 0.71 -2.44
C GLU A 191 -35.33 0.41 -3.93
N ILE A 192 -36.26 -0.30 -4.56
CA ILE A 192 -36.24 -0.57 -6.00
C ILE A 192 -36.32 0.74 -6.79
N VAL A 193 -37.21 1.65 -6.40
CA VAL A 193 -37.40 2.95 -7.07
C VAL A 193 -36.15 3.84 -6.93
N LEU A 194 -35.48 3.79 -5.78
CA LEU A 194 -34.29 4.60 -5.49
C LEU A 194 -32.98 3.96 -5.94
N SER A 195 -32.96 2.65 -6.21
CA SER A 195 -31.76 1.92 -6.64
C SER A 195 -31.03 2.50 -7.87
N PRO A 196 -31.68 3.13 -8.88
CA PRO A 196 -30.97 3.79 -9.97
C PRO A 196 -30.19 5.02 -9.47
N LEU A 197 -30.76 5.79 -8.55
CA LEU A 197 -30.12 6.95 -7.94
C LEU A 197 -28.92 6.52 -7.10
N GLU A 198 -29.10 5.47 -6.29
CA GLU A 198 -28.04 4.87 -5.50
C GLU A 198 -26.87 4.39 -6.39
N ALA A 199 -27.16 3.71 -7.50
CA ALA A 199 -26.16 3.29 -8.47
C ALA A 199 -25.40 4.46 -9.10
N ILE A 200 -26.09 5.57 -9.41
CA ILE A 200 -25.47 6.79 -9.93
C ILE A 200 -24.53 7.40 -8.89
N ILE A 201 -24.95 7.47 -7.63
CA ILE A 201 -24.14 7.99 -6.52
C ILE A 201 -22.93 7.10 -6.31
N ALA A 202 -23.13 5.78 -6.20
CA ALA A 202 -22.06 4.79 -6.06
C ALA A 202 -21.07 4.88 -7.21
N ARG A 203 -21.53 5.01 -8.46
CA ARG A 203 -20.66 5.19 -9.63
C ARG A 203 -19.84 6.47 -9.50
N LYS A 204 -20.46 7.63 -9.24
CA LYS A 204 -19.75 8.91 -9.10
C LYS A 204 -18.74 8.90 -7.95
N LEU A 205 -19.13 8.34 -6.81
CA LEU A 205 -18.25 8.21 -5.65
C LEU A 205 -17.11 7.23 -5.92
N ARG A 206 -17.36 6.09 -6.56
CA ARG A 206 -16.30 5.14 -6.97
C ARG A 206 -15.27 5.81 -7.89
N LEU A 207 -15.64 6.82 -8.68
CA LEU A 207 -14.67 7.60 -9.47
C LEU A 207 -13.76 8.48 -8.60
N LYS A 208 -14.32 9.09 -7.54
CA LYS A 208 -13.62 10.06 -6.67
C LYS A 208 -12.97 9.45 -5.42
N MET A 209 -13.44 8.27 -5.00
CA MET A 209 -13.00 7.51 -3.84
C MET A 209 -12.05 6.37 -4.20
N LYS A 210 -11.79 6.17 -5.50
CA LYS A 210 -10.63 5.39 -5.94
C LYS A 210 -9.38 6.15 -5.50
N ASP A 211 -8.77 5.65 -4.44
CA ASP A 211 -7.34 5.85 -4.21
C ASP A 211 -6.66 5.30 -5.48
N TYR A 212 -6.22 6.18 -6.38
CA TYR A 212 -5.68 5.90 -7.72
C TYR A 212 -6.59 5.08 -8.67
N LYS A 213 -6.82 5.60 -9.87
CA LYS A 213 -7.39 4.83 -10.98
C LYS A 213 -6.23 4.33 -11.82
N ASN A 214 -5.79 3.11 -11.54
CA ASN A 214 -4.98 2.34 -12.46
C ASN A 214 -5.63 2.38 -13.85
N ASN A 215 -4.97 3.07 -14.79
CA ASN A 215 -5.30 3.11 -16.21
C ASN A 215 -4.37 2.18 -17.01
N ASN A 216 -3.65 1.31 -16.30
CA ASN A 216 -2.66 0.37 -16.78
C ASN A 216 -1.49 1.05 -17.49
N THR A 217 -1.11 2.26 -17.07
CA THR A 217 0.02 3.01 -17.65
C THR A 217 1.09 3.33 -16.61
N PHE A 218 2.27 3.69 -17.12
CA PHE A 218 3.40 4.19 -16.36
C PHE A 218 3.62 5.69 -16.61
N SER A 219 3.87 6.48 -15.57
CA SER A 219 4.32 7.87 -15.72
C SER A 219 5.04 8.38 -14.47
N PHE A 220 5.84 9.44 -14.63
CA PHE A 220 6.55 10.08 -13.53
C PHE A 220 6.21 11.57 -13.45
N GLU A 221 5.71 11.98 -12.29
CA GLU A 221 5.37 13.36 -11.96
C GLU A 221 6.41 13.94 -10.99
N ILE A 222 7.02 15.08 -11.34
CA ILE A 222 7.90 15.83 -10.44
C ILE A 222 7.09 16.89 -9.71
N THR A 223 7.03 16.80 -8.38
CA THR A 223 6.29 17.74 -7.54
C THR A 223 7.17 18.89 -7.02
N LYS A 224 8.43 18.60 -6.67
CA LYS A 224 9.36 19.59 -6.13
C LYS A 224 10.81 19.24 -6.47
N ARG A 225 11.64 20.25 -6.66
CA ARG A 225 13.09 20.13 -6.89
C ARG A 225 13.85 20.72 -5.70
N ILE A 226 15.02 20.15 -5.41
CA ILE A 226 15.97 20.75 -4.47
C ILE A 226 16.69 21.90 -5.20
N PRO A 227 16.64 23.14 -4.70
CA PRO A 227 17.33 24.27 -5.34
C PRO A 227 18.83 24.02 -5.50
N GLY A 228 19.36 24.28 -6.71
CA GLY A 228 20.80 24.15 -7.01
C GLY A 228 21.34 22.72 -7.03
N LYS A 229 20.47 21.69 -6.96
CA LYS A 229 20.84 20.27 -6.97
C LYS A 229 19.98 19.51 -8.00
N LEU A 230 20.28 18.23 -8.19
CA LEU A 230 19.57 17.35 -9.14
C LEU A 230 18.38 16.60 -8.50
N GLY A 231 18.39 16.53 -7.17
CA GLY A 231 17.37 15.88 -6.35
C GLY A 231 15.96 16.47 -6.46
N ARG A 232 14.98 15.60 -6.27
CA ARG A 232 13.57 15.91 -6.46
C ARG A 232 12.64 15.01 -5.63
N ALA A 233 11.43 15.50 -5.41
CA ALA A 233 10.31 14.73 -4.92
C ALA A 233 9.26 14.60 -6.03
N GLY A 234 8.62 13.44 -6.10
CA GLY A 234 7.72 13.10 -7.19
C GLY A 234 6.82 11.91 -6.89
N ILE A 235 6.13 11.45 -7.93
CA ILE A 235 5.25 10.29 -7.89
C ILE A 235 5.50 9.47 -9.16
N ILE A 236 5.86 8.19 -8.98
CA ILE A 236 5.85 7.20 -10.06
C ILE A 236 4.48 6.54 -10.01
N HIS A 237 3.71 6.71 -11.08
CA HIS A 237 2.43 6.03 -11.27
C HIS A 237 2.70 4.69 -11.94
N THR A 238 2.30 3.59 -11.30
CA THR A 238 2.40 2.24 -11.86
C THR A 238 1.01 1.60 -11.95
N PRO A 239 0.83 0.51 -12.71
CA PRO A 239 -0.43 -0.22 -12.69
C PRO A 239 -0.90 -0.63 -11.28
N HIS A 240 -0.01 -1.13 -10.44
CA HIS A 240 -0.40 -1.60 -9.10
C HIS A 240 -0.38 -0.53 -8.00
N GLY A 241 -0.13 0.74 -8.32
CA GLY A 241 -0.26 1.86 -7.39
C GLY A 241 0.76 2.98 -7.59
N ASP A 242 0.75 3.95 -6.68
CA ASP A 242 1.68 5.08 -6.72
C ASP A 242 2.88 4.84 -5.80
N ILE A 243 4.06 5.25 -6.26
CA ILE A 243 5.29 5.29 -5.46
C ILE A 243 5.72 6.75 -5.29
N LYS A 244 5.64 7.28 -4.06
CA LYS A 244 6.06 8.65 -3.77
C LYS A 244 7.56 8.72 -3.58
N THR A 245 8.26 9.46 -4.43
CA THR A 245 9.72 9.55 -4.45
C THR A 245 10.23 10.78 -3.68
N PRO A 246 11.37 10.71 -2.98
CA PRO A 246 12.23 9.53 -2.80
C PRO A 246 11.56 8.35 -2.06
N ALA A 247 11.87 7.11 -2.47
CA ALA A 247 11.30 5.89 -1.89
C ALA A 247 12.29 4.74 -1.75
N PHE A 248 12.16 3.95 -0.69
CA PHE A 248 12.87 2.69 -0.52
C PHE A 248 11.99 1.49 -0.93
N MET A 249 12.54 0.61 -1.76
CA MET A 249 11.92 -0.61 -2.27
C MET A 249 12.33 -1.79 -1.39
N SER A 250 11.35 -2.47 -0.80
CA SER A 250 11.64 -3.63 0.05
C SER A 250 12.04 -4.82 -0.82
N VAL A 251 13.20 -5.42 -0.54
CA VAL A 251 13.68 -6.56 -1.36
C VAL A 251 13.03 -7.86 -0.91
N GLY A 252 12.12 -8.37 -1.74
CA GLY A 252 11.49 -9.67 -1.62
C GLY A 252 12.09 -10.68 -2.59
N THR A 253 13.23 -11.28 -2.21
CA THR A 253 14.08 -12.10 -3.08
C THR A 253 13.33 -13.17 -3.90
N LYS A 254 12.33 -13.83 -3.32
CA LYS A 254 11.49 -14.85 -3.97
C LYS A 254 10.01 -14.45 -4.02
N GLY A 255 9.73 -13.17 -4.23
CA GLY A 255 8.39 -12.60 -4.12
C GLY A 255 7.88 -12.50 -2.67
N GLU A 256 8.78 -12.69 -1.70
CA GLU A 256 8.52 -12.44 -0.28
C GLU A 256 9.72 -11.78 0.39
N VAL A 257 9.46 -10.87 1.31
CA VAL A 257 10.51 -10.31 2.18
C VAL A 257 10.71 -11.29 3.32
N ARG A 258 11.91 -11.87 3.40
CA ARG A 258 12.22 -12.97 4.32
C ARG A 258 11.83 -12.63 5.77
N PHE A 259 10.93 -13.42 6.34
CA PHE A 259 10.33 -13.28 7.69
C PHE A 259 9.40 -12.07 7.90
N VAL A 260 9.04 -11.33 6.86
CA VAL A 260 8.11 -10.19 6.96
C VAL A 260 6.89 -10.45 6.06
N PRO A 261 5.76 -10.88 6.62
CA PRO A 261 4.50 -11.04 5.89
C PRO A 261 4.07 -9.76 5.15
N MET A 262 3.28 -9.92 4.08
CA MET A 262 2.82 -8.78 3.25
C MET A 262 2.01 -7.74 4.03
N ASP A 263 1.19 -8.17 4.99
CA ASP A 263 0.45 -7.25 5.86
C ASP A 263 1.38 -6.45 6.77
N ASP A 264 2.47 -7.05 7.26
CA ASP A 264 3.48 -6.34 8.04
C ASP A 264 4.25 -5.34 7.17
N LEU A 265 4.58 -5.69 5.92
CA LEU A 265 5.17 -4.75 4.95
C LEU A 265 4.28 -3.52 4.73
N LYS A 266 2.96 -3.72 4.60
CA LYS A 266 1.98 -2.62 4.50
C LYS A 266 1.95 -1.79 5.78
N ASN A 267 2.00 -2.45 6.95
CA ASN A 267 1.98 -1.78 8.26
C ASN A 267 3.23 -0.93 8.54
N ILE A 268 4.36 -1.21 7.88
CA ILE A 268 5.57 -0.37 7.93
C ILE A 268 5.66 0.66 6.80
N HIS A 269 4.58 0.80 6.02
CA HIS A 269 4.42 1.73 4.90
C HIS A 269 5.37 1.48 3.73
N ALA A 270 5.76 0.22 3.48
CA ALA A 270 6.42 -0.11 2.23
C ALA A 270 5.52 0.31 1.05
N GLN A 271 6.09 0.99 0.06
CA GLN A 271 5.34 1.45 -1.12
C GLN A 271 5.44 0.47 -2.29
N ALA A 272 6.51 -0.33 -2.32
CA ALA A 272 6.78 -1.26 -3.40
C ALA A 272 7.74 -2.37 -2.97
N MET A 273 7.74 -3.46 -3.72
CA MET A 273 8.60 -4.62 -3.51
C MET A 273 9.47 -4.89 -4.74
N LEU A 274 10.77 -5.03 -4.55
CA LEU A 274 11.69 -5.52 -5.58
C LEU A 274 11.87 -7.02 -5.41
N SER A 275 11.65 -7.79 -6.46
CA SER A 275 11.94 -9.23 -6.50
C SER A 275 13.04 -9.54 -7.50
N ASN A 276 13.70 -10.67 -7.28
CA ASN A 276 14.84 -11.05 -8.08
C ASN A 276 14.42 -11.93 -9.26
N GLY A 277 14.69 -11.49 -10.49
CA GLY A 277 14.35 -12.21 -11.71
C GLY A 277 15.04 -13.56 -11.80
N TYR A 278 16.31 -13.65 -11.39
CA TYR A 278 17.08 -14.90 -11.39
C TYR A 278 16.47 -15.99 -10.49
N HIS A 279 16.00 -15.63 -9.29
CA HIS A 279 15.39 -16.57 -8.35
C HIS A 279 13.96 -16.96 -8.73
N LEU A 280 13.22 -16.09 -9.42
CA LEU A 280 11.85 -16.34 -9.86
C LEU A 280 11.77 -17.01 -11.24
N ARG A 281 12.86 -17.10 -12.00
CA ARG A 281 12.86 -17.54 -13.40
C ARG A 281 12.15 -18.89 -13.64
N ASN A 282 12.43 -19.87 -12.79
CA ASN A 282 11.89 -21.24 -12.92
C ASN A 282 10.39 -21.32 -12.61
N ILE A 283 9.86 -20.36 -11.84
CA ILE A 283 8.42 -20.28 -11.49
C ILE A 283 7.68 -19.18 -12.25
N SER A 284 8.34 -18.47 -13.17
CA SER A 284 7.76 -17.34 -13.92
C SER A 284 6.48 -17.71 -14.67
N TYR A 285 6.37 -18.93 -15.22
CA TYR A 285 5.15 -19.42 -15.86
C TYR A 285 3.97 -19.62 -14.89
N GLU A 286 4.25 -19.96 -13.63
CA GLU A 286 3.21 -20.07 -12.61
C GLU A 286 2.73 -18.67 -12.20
N ILE A 287 3.66 -17.74 -12.04
CA ILE A 287 3.37 -16.33 -11.72
C ILE A 287 2.50 -15.72 -12.82
N GLU A 288 2.85 -15.94 -14.10
CA GLU A 288 2.08 -15.47 -15.26
C GLU A 288 0.63 -15.99 -15.21
N LYS A 289 0.44 -17.29 -14.95
CA LYS A 289 -0.90 -17.91 -14.84
C LYS A 289 -1.74 -17.35 -13.69
N GLN A 290 -1.10 -16.80 -12.66
CA GLN A 290 -1.75 -16.18 -11.51
C GLN A 290 -1.88 -14.65 -11.64
N GLY A 291 -1.60 -14.08 -12.81
CA GLY A 291 -1.83 -12.66 -13.09
C GLY A 291 -0.65 -11.73 -12.80
N GLY A 292 0.54 -12.28 -12.54
CA GLY A 292 1.76 -11.52 -12.27
C GLY A 292 2.14 -11.46 -10.79
N LEU A 293 3.29 -10.84 -10.52
CA LEU A 293 3.99 -10.88 -9.23
C LEU A 293 3.17 -10.24 -8.11
N ALA A 294 2.49 -9.13 -8.39
CA ALA A 294 1.70 -8.41 -7.39
C ALA A 294 0.58 -9.29 -6.80
N GLU A 295 -0.16 -10.02 -7.65
CA GLU A 295 -1.23 -10.93 -7.23
C GLU A 295 -0.65 -12.22 -6.64
N TRP A 296 0.29 -12.86 -7.33
CA TRP A 296 0.90 -14.14 -6.92
C TRP A 296 1.54 -14.06 -5.53
N SER A 297 2.23 -12.96 -5.22
CA SER A 297 2.88 -12.76 -3.91
C SER A 297 1.91 -12.35 -2.80
N GLY A 298 0.68 -11.95 -3.13
CA GLY A 298 -0.26 -11.32 -2.19
C GLY A 298 0.10 -9.88 -1.78
N TRP A 299 1.19 -9.32 -2.33
CA TRP A 299 1.59 -7.93 -2.08
C TRP A 299 0.50 -6.95 -2.51
N ASN A 300 -0.07 -7.15 -3.71
CA ASN A 300 -1.13 -6.32 -4.28
C ASN A 300 -0.78 -4.82 -4.32
N GLY A 301 0.47 -4.50 -4.65
CA GLY A 301 0.99 -3.14 -4.79
C GLY A 301 2.11 -3.08 -5.83
N PRO A 302 2.76 -1.90 -6.02
CA PRO A 302 3.82 -1.74 -7.01
C PRO A 302 4.99 -2.70 -6.80
N THR A 303 5.52 -3.21 -7.91
CA THR A 303 6.59 -4.21 -7.94
C THR A 303 7.68 -3.85 -8.93
N LEU A 304 8.91 -4.28 -8.63
CA LEU A 304 10.05 -4.18 -9.53
C LEU A 304 10.74 -5.53 -9.65
N THR A 305 11.34 -5.82 -10.81
CA THR A 305 12.28 -6.94 -10.96
C THR A 305 13.62 -6.48 -11.49
N ASP A 306 14.69 -7.10 -10.98
CA ASP A 306 15.99 -6.99 -11.60
C ASP A 306 16.12 -7.92 -12.81
N SER A 307 17.14 -7.67 -13.63
CA SER A 307 17.40 -8.39 -14.88
C SER A 307 17.92 -9.82 -14.66
N GLY A 308 18.34 -10.14 -13.43
CA GLY A 308 19.04 -11.37 -13.06
C GLY A 308 20.54 -11.40 -13.41
N GLY A 309 21.03 -10.48 -14.25
CA GLY A 309 22.41 -10.46 -14.72
C GLY A 309 23.43 -10.31 -13.59
N PHE A 310 23.15 -9.44 -12.61
CA PHE A 310 24.01 -9.26 -11.44
C PHE A 310 24.23 -10.56 -10.67
N GLN A 311 23.20 -11.38 -10.44
CA GLN A 311 23.30 -12.60 -9.64
C GLN A 311 24.07 -13.68 -10.38
N VAL A 312 23.80 -13.84 -11.67
CA VAL A 312 24.55 -14.76 -12.54
C VAL A 312 26.04 -14.41 -12.54
N MET A 313 26.37 -13.13 -12.73
CA MET A 313 27.75 -12.68 -12.84
C MET A 313 28.46 -12.58 -11.48
N SER A 314 27.76 -12.26 -10.40
CA SER A 314 28.35 -12.17 -9.05
C SER A 314 28.64 -13.53 -8.42
N LEU A 315 27.87 -14.57 -8.74
CA LEU A 315 28.18 -15.97 -8.36
C LEU A 315 29.48 -16.46 -9.02
N GLY A 316 29.74 -16.08 -10.27
CA GLY A 316 30.97 -16.42 -10.98
C GLY A 316 32.19 -15.54 -10.64
N SER A 317 31.98 -14.30 -10.19
CA SER A 317 33.06 -13.31 -9.96
C SER A 317 33.38 -13.02 -8.49
N GLY A 318 32.52 -13.43 -7.53
CA GLY A 318 32.71 -13.18 -6.10
C GLY A 318 32.54 -11.71 -5.67
N CYS A 319 31.96 -10.85 -6.52
CA CYS A 319 31.91 -9.40 -6.32
C CYS A 319 30.62 -8.90 -5.65
N GLY A 320 30.74 -7.89 -4.77
CA GLY A 320 29.62 -7.14 -4.19
C GLY A 320 29.45 -5.77 -4.86
N LYS A 321 28.24 -5.19 -4.81
CA LYS A 321 27.92 -3.89 -5.45
C LYS A 321 28.69 -2.69 -4.89
N VAL A 322 29.10 -2.74 -3.61
CA VAL A 322 29.91 -1.71 -2.96
C VAL A 322 31.04 -2.35 -2.18
N VAL A 323 32.23 -1.79 -2.35
CA VAL A 323 33.45 -2.22 -1.67
C VAL A 323 33.72 -1.26 -0.51
N SER A 324 33.86 -1.81 0.70
CA SER A 324 34.30 -1.02 1.87
C SER A 324 35.69 -0.43 1.62
N MET A 325 35.95 0.79 2.12
CA MET A 325 37.27 1.46 2.00
C MET A 325 38.45 0.55 2.43
N ASP A 326 38.25 -0.34 3.41
CA ASP A 326 39.29 -1.26 3.89
C ASP A 326 39.68 -2.37 2.89
N ARG A 327 38.88 -2.61 1.85
CA ARG A 327 39.07 -3.71 0.86
C ARG A 327 39.75 -3.27 -0.42
N GLU A 328 40.08 -1.99 -0.56
CA GLU A 328 40.64 -1.40 -1.78
C GLU A 328 41.90 -2.12 -2.28
N LYS A 329 42.70 -2.68 -1.37
CA LYS A 329 44.04 -3.16 -1.71
C LYS A 329 44.11 -4.54 -2.37
N ASN A 330 43.02 -5.32 -2.46
CA ASN A 330 43.09 -6.70 -2.99
C ASN A 330 41.77 -7.19 -3.62
N VAL A 331 41.06 -6.37 -4.42
CA VAL A 331 39.96 -6.93 -5.22
C VAL A 331 40.57 -7.59 -6.47
N VAL A 332 40.74 -8.90 -6.40
CA VAL A 332 41.18 -9.73 -7.53
C VAL A 332 39.98 -10.54 -7.98
N ASN A 333 39.62 -10.44 -9.26
CA ASN A 333 38.58 -11.29 -9.83
C ASN A 333 39.00 -12.76 -9.73
N ALA A 334 38.04 -13.68 -9.60
CA ALA A 334 38.32 -15.11 -9.65
C ALA A 334 39.10 -15.47 -10.94
N ASP A 335 40.06 -16.41 -10.81
CA ASP A 335 40.83 -16.93 -11.95
C ASP A 335 39.84 -17.39 -13.03
N PRO A 336 40.06 -17.06 -14.32
CA PRO A 336 39.17 -17.45 -15.41
C PRO A 336 38.74 -18.93 -15.41
N LYS A 337 39.58 -19.84 -14.89
CA LYS A 337 39.27 -21.28 -14.80
C LYS A 337 38.28 -21.64 -13.70
N ASP A 338 38.15 -20.80 -12.68
CA ASP A 338 37.28 -21.02 -11.52
C ASP A 338 35.96 -20.23 -11.62
N ARG A 339 35.74 -19.52 -12.74
CA ARG A 339 34.51 -18.74 -12.96
C ARG A 339 33.35 -19.65 -13.30
N LEU A 340 32.30 -19.57 -12.49
CA LEU A 340 31.04 -20.29 -12.71
C LEU A 340 30.12 -19.63 -13.76
N ALA A 341 30.58 -18.55 -14.39
CA ALA A 341 29.82 -17.80 -15.40
C ALA A 341 30.73 -17.28 -16.53
N HIS A 342 30.26 -17.41 -17.77
CA HIS A 342 30.95 -16.99 -18.99
C HIS A 342 30.08 -16.00 -19.77
N VAL A 343 30.59 -14.78 -19.95
CA VAL A 343 29.93 -13.71 -20.69
C VAL A 343 30.31 -13.80 -22.17
N SER A 344 29.32 -13.72 -23.06
CA SER A 344 29.47 -13.66 -24.52
C SER A 344 28.59 -12.54 -25.09
N GLU A 345 28.61 -12.33 -26.41
CA GLU A 345 27.68 -11.37 -27.05
C GLU A 345 26.21 -11.80 -26.92
N ASP A 346 25.93 -13.09 -26.86
CA ASP A 346 24.56 -13.60 -26.80
C ASP A 346 23.94 -13.45 -25.40
N GLY A 347 24.76 -13.53 -24.35
CA GLY A 347 24.31 -13.49 -22.96
C GLY A 347 25.35 -14.08 -22.01
N VAL A 348 24.89 -14.71 -20.94
CA VAL A 348 25.75 -15.37 -19.94
C VAL A 348 25.36 -16.82 -19.77
N GLN A 349 26.33 -17.71 -19.96
CA GLN A 349 26.24 -19.12 -19.58
C GLN A 349 26.75 -19.29 -18.16
N PHE A 350 26.04 -20.04 -17.32
CA PHE A 350 26.44 -20.24 -15.93
C PHE A 350 25.96 -21.57 -15.39
N HIS A 351 26.59 -22.03 -14.32
CA HIS A 351 26.14 -23.19 -13.57
C HIS A 351 25.19 -22.75 -12.45
N ASP A 352 23.93 -23.21 -12.45
CA ASP A 352 22.97 -22.85 -11.41
C ASP A 352 23.16 -23.71 -10.14
N PRO A 353 23.63 -23.14 -9.01
CA PRO A 353 23.83 -23.89 -7.77
C PRO A 353 22.53 -24.38 -7.13
N PHE A 354 21.36 -23.91 -7.57
CA PHE A 354 20.07 -24.34 -7.02
C PHE A 354 19.50 -25.58 -7.72
N THR A 355 19.82 -25.79 -9.00
CA THR A 355 19.38 -26.94 -9.79
C THR A 355 20.50 -27.90 -10.14
N ASP A 356 21.77 -27.52 -9.90
CA ASP A 356 22.97 -28.28 -10.26
C ASP A 356 23.06 -28.55 -11.77
N GLN A 357 22.68 -27.55 -12.58
CA GLN A 357 22.62 -27.64 -14.05
C GLN A 357 23.16 -26.36 -14.69
N ASP A 358 23.71 -26.51 -15.90
CA ASP A 358 24.11 -25.37 -16.73
C ASP A 358 22.87 -24.68 -17.30
N ASP A 359 22.88 -23.36 -17.29
CA ASP A 359 21.77 -22.49 -17.70
C ASP A 359 22.30 -21.25 -18.45
N PHE A 360 21.39 -20.55 -19.12
CA PHE A 360 21.71 -19.38 -19.94
C PHE A 360 20.69 -18.27 -19.75
N ILE A 361 21.19 -17.04 -19.57
CA ILE A 361 20.36 -15.83 -19.61
C ILE A 361 21.03 -14.80 -20.51
N GLY A 362 20.33 -14.41 -21.57
CA GLY A 362 20.62 -13.25 -22.40
C GLY A 362 19.55 -12.14 -22.25
N PRO A 363 19.67 -11.06 -23.05
CA PRO A 363 18.70 -9.98 -23.09
C PRO A 363 17.27 -10.46 -23.34
N GLU A 364 17.07 -11.32 -24.34
CA GLU A 364 15.76 -11.82 -24.72
C GLU A 364 15.15 -12.71 -23.61
N GLU A 365 15.92 -13.65 -23.06
CA GLU A 365 15.50 -14.53 -21.99
C GLU A 365 15.12 -13.72 -20.74
N SER A 366 15.94 -12.73 -20.37
CA SER A 366 15.67 -11.86 -19.22
C SER A 366 14.35 -11.09 -19.40
N MET A 367 14.10 -10.49 -20.57
CA MET A 367 12.86 -9.76 -20.83
C MET A 367 11.65 -10.68 -20.82
N GLN A 368 11.75 -11.88 -21.40
CA GLN A 368 10.67 -12.86 -21.37
C GLN A 368 10.36 -13.34 -19.95
N ILE A 369 11.39 -13.61 -19.14
CA ILE A 369 11.25 -13.99 -17.73
C ILE A 369 10.56 -12.87 -16.95
N GLN A 370 11.07 -11.64 -17.04
CA GLN A 370 10.50 -10.48 -16.34
C GLN A 370 9.05 -10.22 -16.77
N CYS A 371 8.74 -10.27 -18.07
CA CYS A 371 7.36 -10.07 -18.55
C CYS A 371 6.38 -11.17 -18.10
N ARG A 372 6.86 -12.41 -17.88
CA ARG A 372 6.06 -13.48 -17.26
C ARG A 372 5.88 -13.25 -15.77
N ILE A 373 6.93 -12.81 -15.07
CA ILE A 373 6.84 -12.42 -13.67
C ILE A 373 5.83 -11.28 -13.51
N GLY A 374 5.77 -10.33 -14.45
CA GLY A 374 4.73 -9.30 -14.43
C GLY A 374 4.96 -8.27 -13.34
N ALA A 375 6.17 -7.73 -13.23
CA ALA A 375 6.41 -6.60 -12.35
C ALA A 375 6.05 -5.29 -13.05
N ASP A 376 5.74 -4.23 -12.28
CA ASP A 376 5.41 -2.93 -12.89
C ASP A 376 6.63 -2.30 -13.58
N ILE A 377 7.83 -2.56 -13.05
CA ILE A 377 9.09 -1.98 -13.53
C ILE A 377 10.12 -3.10 -13.68
N HIS A 378 10.67 -3.23 -14.88
CA HIS A 378 11.73 -4.15 -15.23
C HIS A 378 13.07 -3.42 -15.38
N MET A 379 14.17 -4.15 -15.19
CA MET A 379 15.50 -3.65 -15.50
C MET A 379 16.02 -4.33 -16.77
N ALA A 380 16.55 -3.55 -17.72
CA ALA A 380 17.20 -4.06 -18.91
C ALA A 380 18.40 -4.95 -18.55
N TYR A 381 18.68 -5.94 -19.39
CA TYR A 381 19.83 -6.82 -19.19
C TYR A 381 21.12 -6.06 -19.47
N ASP A 382 22.09 -6.18 -18.58
CA ASP A 382 23.33 -5.42 -18.59
C ASP A 382 24.51 -6.30 -18.16
N GLU A 383 25.72 -5.86 -18.50
CA GLU A 383 26.94 -6.49 -18.02
C GLU A 383 27.49 -5.80 -16.79
N LEU A 384 27.69 -6.57 -15.72
CA LEU A 384 28.29 -6.08 -14.49
C LEU A 384 29.81 -5.97 -14.63
N THR A 385 30.32 -4.74 -14.57
CA THR A 385 31.75 -4.46 -14.43
C THR A 385 32.17 -4.42 -12.95
N SER A 386 33.35 -4.96 -12.64
CA SER A 386 34.01 -4.93 -11.34
C SER A 386 34.92 -3.69 -11.19
N LEU A 387 35.23 -3.29 -9.95
CA LEU A 387 36.26 -2.26 -9.68
C LEU A 387 37.67 -2.72 -10.09
N ALA A 388 37.88 -4.03 -10.24
CA ALA A 388 39.16 -4.60 -10.67
C ALA A 388 39.35 -4.59 -12.19
N ASP A 389 38.29 -4.31 -12.96
CA ASP A 389 38.36 -4.37 -14.41
C ASP A 389 39.10 -3.17 -14.99
N SER A 390 39.82 -3.39 -16.10
CA SER A 390 40.55 -2.33 -16.78
C SER A 390 39.60 -1.34 -17.47
N TYR A 391 40.13 -0.18 -17.83
CA TYR A 391 39.37 0.80 -18.60
C TYR A 391 38.92 0.21 -19.95
N GLU A 392 39.80 -0.52 -20.64
CA GLU A 392 39.55 -1.16 -21.93
C GLU A 392 38.42 -2.21 -21.83
N TYR A 393 38.43 -3.01 -20.75
CA TYR A 393 37.34 -3.96 -20.50
C TYR A 393 36.00 -3.24 -20.27
N ASN A 394 36.01 -2.12 -19.53
CA ASN A 394 34.80 -1.33 -19.32
C ASN A 394 34.28 -0.75 -20.64
N VAL A 395 35.15 -0.31 -21.56
CA VAL A 395 34.73 0.13 -22.91
C VAL A 395 34.00 -1.00 -23.64
N GLU A 396 34.59 -2.20 -23.69
CA GLU A 396 33.98 -3.35 -24.36
C GLU A 396 32.65 -3.79 -23.72
N ALA A 397 32.62 -3.89 -22.38
CA ALA A 397 31.43 -4.28 -21.62
C ALA A 397 30.29 -3.27 -21.78
N LEU A 398 30.61 -1.97 -21.88
CA LEU A 398 29.63 -0.92 -22.12
C LEU A 398 29.07 -0.99 -23.55
N GLU A 399 29.92 -1.21 -24.56
CA GLU A 399 29.45 -1.41 -25.92
C GLU A 399 28.52 -2.64 -26.03
N ARG A 400 28.84 -3.71 -25.29
CA ARG A 400 27.96 -4.90 -25.18
C ARG A 400 26.66 -4.58 -24.48
N THR A 401 26.71 -3.86 -23.36
CA THR A 401 25.53 -3.40 -22.60
C THR A 401 24.61 -2.53 -23.46
N GLU A 402 25.16 -1.67 -24.33
CA GLU A 402 24.38 -0.87 -25.29
C GLU A 402 23.63 -1.76 -26.30
N ARG A 403 24.30 -2.77 -26.88
CA ARG A 403 23.64 -3.73 -27.79
C ARG A 403 22.58 -4.57 -27.08
N TRP A 404 22.86 -4.98 -25.85
CA TRP A 404 21.92 -5.71 -24.99
C TRP A 404 20.72 -4.85 -24.58
N ALA A 405 20.90 -3.55 -24.37
CA ALA A 405 19.81 -2.62 -24.11
C ALA A 405 18.84 -2.52 -25.29
N GLU A 406 19.34 -2.42 -26.53
CA GLU A 406 18.50 -2.40 -27.74
C GLU A 406 17.72 -3.70 -27.93
N ARG A 407 18.39 -4.85 -27.73
CA ARG A 407 17.75 -6.18 -27.73
C ARG A 407 16.67 -6.29 -26.64
N SER A 408 16.98 -5.82 -25.43
CA SER A 408 16.04 -5.79 -24.31
C SER A 408 14.79 -4.98 -24.65
N ILE A 409 14.93 -3.76 -25.17
CA ILE A 409 13.78 -2.92 -25.57
C ILE A 409 12.92 -3.64 -26.61
N LYS A 410 13.55 -4.21 -27.64
CA LYS A 410 12.85 -4.88 -28.73
C LYS A 410 12.07 -6.10 -28.24
N GLU A 411 12.65 -6.90 -27.35
CA GLU A 411 11.97 -8.08 -26.81
C GLU A 411 10.87 -7.69 -25.82
N HIS A 412 11.15 -6.75 -24.91
CA HIS A 412 10.18 -6.27 -23.93
C HIS A 412 8.90 -5.75 -24.57
N LYS A 413 9.00 -4.96 -25.64
CA LYS A 413 7.84 -4.43 -26.38
C LYS A 413 6.90 -5.51 -26.96
N LYS A 414 7.37 -6.75 -27.13
CA LYS A 414 6.52 -7.86 -27.59
C LYS A 414 5.62 -8.42 -26.49
N HIS A 415 5.98 -8.18 -25.22
CA HIS A 415 5.41 -8.89 -24.08
C HIS A 415 4.86 -7.97 -22.97
N CYS A 416 5.28 -6.70 -22.92
CA CYS A 416 5.04 -5.79 -21.78
C CYS A 416 3.56 -5.54 -21.45
N ASP A 417 2.64 -5.74 -22.39
CA ASP A 417 1.20 -5.54 -22.17
C ASP A 417 0.40 -6.85 -22.02
N LYS A 418 1.05 -8.02 -22.06
CA LYS A 418 0.37 -9.34 -22.14
C LYS A 418 -0.52 -9.64 -20.94
N LEU A 419 -0.17 -9.17 -19.75
CA LEU A 419 -0.93 -9.39 -18.51
C LEU A 419 -2.09 -8.41 -18.33
N GLY A 420 -2.39 -7.59 -19.35
CA GLY A 420 -3.48 -6.63 -19.32
C GLY A 420 -3.12 -5.30 -18.68
N TYR A 421 -1.85 -5.11 -18.28
CA TYR A 421 -1.29 -3.83 -17.85
C TYR A 421 0.10 -3.59 -18.44
N HIS A 422 0.46 -2.31 -18.58
CA HIS A 422 1.75 -1.92 -19.11
C HIS A 422 2.86 -2.11 -18.08
N GLN A 423 3.84 -2.94 -18.43
CA GLN A 423 5.07 -3.13 -17.68
C GLN A 423 6.12 -2.19 -18.25
N SER A 424 6.80 -1.42 -17.41
CA SER A 424 7.79 -0.41 -17.82
C SER A 424 9.21 -0.99 -17.82
N LEU A 425 10.12 -0.43 -18.61
CA LEU A 425 11.51 -0.88 -18.70
C LEU A 425 12.50 0.23 -18.39
N TYR A 426 13.38 -0.02 -17.42
CA TYR A 426 14.47 0.88 -17.05
C TYR A 426 15.78 0.44 -17.70
N GLY A 427 16.50 1.39 -18.30
CA GLY A 427 17.85 1.15 -18.79
C GLY A 427 18.85 1.15 -17.64
N VAL A 428 19.80 0.22 -17.61
CA VAL A 428 20.80 0.13 -16.54
C VAL A 428 22.10 0.79 -16.99
N LEU A 429 22.60 1.73 -16.19
CA LEU A 429 23.85 2.44 -16.44
C LEU A 429 25.01 1.76 -15.72
N GLN A 430 26.06 1.44 -16.47
CA GLN A 430 27.34 0.93 -16.01
C GLN A 430 28.45 1.96 -16.28
N GLY A 431 29.72 1.55 -16.18
CA GLY A 431 30.88 2.39 -16.53
C GLY A 431 31.84 2.69 -15.37
N GLY A 432 31.79 1.86 -14.33
CA GLY A 432 32.71 1.88 -13.19
C GLY A 432 32.93 3.27 -12.60
N ARG A 433 34.21 3.65 -12.45
CA ARG A 433 34.67 4.88 -11.79
C ARG A 433 35.06 6.02 -12.74
N TRP A 434 34.84 5.87 -14.05
CA TRP A 434 35.36 6.78 -15.07
C TRP A 434 34.26 7.74 -15.56
N GLU A 435 34.51 9.04 -15.45
CA GLU A 435 33.53 10.09 -15.80
C GLU A 435 33.12 10.06 -17.27
N ASP A 436 34.09 9.94 -18.17
CA ASP A 436 33.89 9.91 -19.61
C ASP A 436 32.99 8.73 -20.03
N LEU A 437 33.23 7.55 -19.45
CA LEU A 437 32.42 6.36 -19.68
C LEU A 437 30.99 6.55 -19.13
N ARG A 438 30.86 6.98 -17.88
CA ARG A 438 29.55 7.22 -17.23
C ARG A 438 28.69 8.22 -18.00
N ARG A 439 29.27 9.37 -18.41
CA ARG A 439 28.57 10.38 -19.22
C ARG A 439 28.22 9.86 -20.60
N SER A 440 29.14 9.15 -21.26
CA SER A 440 28.91 8.56 -22.59
C SER A 440 27.73 7.58 -22.55
N THR A 441 27.74 6.63 -21.61
CA THR A 441 26.65 5.66 -21.43
C THR A 441 25.34 6.36 -21.10
N ALA A 442 25.34 7.34 -20.19
CA ALA A 442 24.13 8.09 -19.86
C ALA A 442 23.53 8.81 -21.08
N LYS A 443 24.36 9.49 -21.90
CA LYS A 443 23.92 10.16 -23.13
C LYS A 443 23.34 9.21 -24.17
N LYS A 444 23.90 8.01 -24.30
CA LYS A 444 23.43 7.01 -25.26
C LYS A 444 22.13 6.37 -24.78
N MET A 445 22.07 5.92 -23.52
CA MET A 445 20.86 5.37 -22.90
C MET A 445 19.71 6.39 -22.90
N ALA A 446 20.00 7.67 -22.69
CA ALA A 446 19.03 8.77 -22.72
C ALA A 446 18.27 8.90 -24.06
N LYS A 447 18.90 8.47 -25.17
CA LYS A 447 18.31 8.49 -26.52
C LYS A 447 17.46 7.25 -26.82
N MET A 448 17.56 6.22 -25.98
CA MET A 448 16.80 4.98 -26.12
C MET A 448 15.41 5.10 -25.47
N ASP A 449 14.51 4.22 -25.87
CA ASP A 449 13.11 4.23 -25.45
C ASP A 449 12.90 3.48 -24.12
N PHE A 450 13.50 4.01 -23.06
CA PHE A 450 13.33 3.54 -21.67
C PHE A 450 12.36 4.41 -20.87
N ASP A 451 11.64 3.82 -19.93
CA ASP A 451 10.70 4.54 -19.06
C ASP A 451 11.39 5.21 -17.87
N GLY A 452 12.56 4.70 -17.48
CA GLY A 452 13.39 5.18 -16.38
C GLY A 452 14.80 4.61 -16.46
N TYR A 453 15.60 4.81 -15.42
CA TYR A 453 17.01 4.42 -15.42
C TYR A 453 17.47 3.83 -14.09
N GLY A 454 18.11 2.66 -14.14
CA GLY A 454 18.87 2.09 -13.05
C GLY A 454 20.29 2.66 -13.02
N LEU A 455 20.71 3.21 -11.89
CA LEU A 455 22.06 3.70 -11.64
C LEU A 455 22.87 2.55 -11.03
N GLY A 456 23.54 1.79 -11.89
CA GLY A 456 24.25 0.54 -11.54
C GLY A 456 25.76 0.64 -11.55
N GLY A 457 26.41 -0.50 -11.33
CA GLY A 457 27.86 -0.67 -11.29
C GLY A 457 28.45 -0.65 -9.88
N ALA A 458 29.75 -0.93 -9.81
CA ALA A 458 30.47 -0.94 -8.55
C ALA A 458 30.92 0.48 -8.19
N PHE A 459 30.51 0.95 -7.02
CA PHE A 459 30.84 2.30 -6.52
C PHE A 459 31.82 2.22 -5.36
N LEU A 460 32.75 3.17 -5.33
CA LEU A 460 33.44 3.55 -4.10
C LEU A 460 32.58 4.58 -3.37
N LYS A 461 32.52 4.47 -2.04
CA LYS A 461 31.67 5.32 -1.22
C LYS A 461 32.00 6.81 -1.39
N GLU A 462 33.28 7.15 -1.49
CA GLU A 462 33.78 8.52 -1.64
C GLU A 462 33.36 9.15 -2.97
N ASN A 463 33.23 8.35 -4.02
CA ASN A 463 32.96 8.82 -5.38
C ASN A 463 31.47 8.72 -5.76
N LEU A 464 30.63 8.18 -4.87
CA LEU A 464 29.21 7.95 -5.13
C LEU A 464 28.53 9.23 -5.60
N GLY A 465 28.73 10.35 -4.90
CA GLY A 465 28.11 11.63 -5.24
C GLY A 465 28.50 12.12 -6.64
N GLU A 466 29.78 12.06 -6.99
CA GLU A 466 30.27 12.51 -8.30
C GLU A 466 29.75 11.63 -9.43
N ILE A 467 29.81 10.31 -9.29
CA ILE A 467 29.32 9.37 -10.31
C ILE A 467 27.83 9.56 -10.56
N LEU A 468 27.03 9.70 -9.49
CA LEU A 468 25.60 9.95 -9.62
C LEU A 468 25.34 11.29 -10.32
N LYS A 469 26.09 12.34 -9.96
CA LYS A 469 26.00 13.64 -10.64
C LYS A 469 26.28 13.51 -12.14
N TRP A 470 27.36 12.87 -12.54
CA TRP A 470 27.72 12.68 -13.95
C TRP A 470 26.62 11.98 -14.75
N CYS A 471 26.02 10.93 -14.20
CA CYS A 471 24.90 10.25 -14.83
C CYS A 471 23.64 11.14 -14.89
N CYS A 472 23.25 11.71 -13.76
CA CYS A 472 22.00 12.44 -13.60
C CYS A 472 21.94 13.78 -14.33
N GLU A 473 23.09 14.40 -14.65
CA GLU A 473 23.19 15.58 -15.53
C GLU A 473 22.85 15.26 -16.99
N GLU A 474 23.14 14.05 -17.44
CA GLU A 474 22.96 13.64 -18.84
C GLU A 474 21.61 12.94 -19.09
N LEU A 475 21.02 12.36 -18.04
CA LEU A 475 19.75 11.64 -18.13
C LEU A 475 18.55 12.61 -18.23
N PRO A 476 17.49 12.23 -18.98
CA PRO A 476 16.26 13.03 -19.08
C PRO A 476 15.68 13.34 -17.71
N GLU A 477 15.21 14.57 -17.54
CA GLU A 477 14.66 15.00 -16.26
C GLU A 477 13.32 14.34 -15.96
N ASN A 478 12.47 14.15 -16.98
CA ASN A 478 11.11 13.63 -16.83
C ASN A 478 11.03 12.10 -16.63
N LYS A 479 12.16 11.42 -16.39
CA LYS A 479 12.22 9.97 -16.19
C LYS A 479 12.81 9.65 -14.80
N PRO A 480 12.22 8.71 -14.07
CA PRO A 480 12.66 8.34 -12.72
C PRO A 480 13.98 7.56 -12.75
N ARG A 481 14.71 7.65 -11.66
CA ARG A 481 16.06 7.08 -11.49
C ARG A 481 16.12 6.20 -10.25
N HIS A 482 16.66 5.00 -10.38
CA HIS A 482 16.73 3.99 -9.33
C HIS A 482 18.17 3.67 -8.97
N LEU A 483 18.59 3.97 -7.73
CA LEU A 483 19.93 3.64 -7.24
C LEU A 483 19.99 2.18 -6.77
N LEU A 484 20.73 1.36 -7.50
CA LEU A 484 20.73 -0.09 -7.35
C LEU A 484 21.59 -0.56 -6.16
N GLY A 485 20.96 -1.21 -5.18
CA GLY A 485 21.63 -2.02 -4.16
C GLY A 485 22.28 -1.28 -2.99
N LEU A 486 21.89 -0.04 -2.72
CA LEU A 486 22.42 0.81 -1.64
C LEU A 486 21.35 1.16 -0.60
N SER A 487 21.75 1.17 0.68
CA SER A 487 20.82 1.49 1.78
C SER A 487 21.43 2.11 3.04
N HIS A 488 22.73 2.41 3.07
CA HIS A 488 23.21 3.19 4.21
C HIS A 488 22.57 4.58 4.17
N PRO A 489 22.25 5.17 5.34
CA PRO A 489 21.52 6.43 5.36
C PRO A 489 22.20 7.58 4.60
N ASP A 490 23.52 7.66 4.66
CA ASP A 490 24.32 8.62 3.90
C ASP A 490 24.29 8.34 2.39
N ASP A 491 24.40 7.07 1.97
CA ASP A 491 24.28 6.72 0.55
C ASP A 491 22.92 7.14 -0.04
N ILE A 492 21.84 6.92 0.73
CA ILE A 492 20.48 7.34 0.35
C ILE A 492 20.41 8.86 0.23
N LEU A 493 20.90 9.60 1.23
CA LEU A 493 20.83 11.07 1.23
C LEU A 493 21.68 11.69 0.11
N ILE A 494 22.89 11.17 -0.13
CA ILE A 494 23.73 11.57 -1.27
C ILE A 494 23.01 11.27 -2.58
N GLY A 495 22.40 10.08 -2.70
CA GLY A 495 21.65 9.69 -3.88
C GLY A 495 20.47 10.63 -4.15
N ILE A 496 19.70 10.96 -3.12
CA ILE A 496 18.59 11.92 -3.23
C ILE A 496 19.10 13.28 -3.72
N GLU A 497 20.17 13.80 -3.11
CA GLU A 497 20.74 15.09 -3.48
C GLU A 497 21.21 15.12 -4.95
N MET A 498 21.81 14.01 -5.41
CA MET A 498 22.34 13.84 -6.76
C MET A 498 21.30 13.37 -7.79
N GLY A 499 20.03 13.23 -7.41
CA GLY A 499 18.93 13.02 -8.36
C GLY A 499 18.44 11.58 -8.51
N ALA A 500 18.75 10.67 -7.58
CA ALA A 500 18.09 9.37 -7.50
C ALA A 500 16.71 9.50 -6.82
N ASP A 501 15.71 8.81 -7.38
CA ASP A 501 14.32 8.86 -6.93
C ASP A 501 13.95 7.64 -6.07
N THR A 502 14.62 6.51 -6.25
CA THR A 502 14.28 5.25 -5.59
C THR A 502 15.52 4.43 -5.26
N PHE A 503 15.42 3.56 -4.26
CA PHE A 503 16.54 2.82 -3.68
C PHE A 503 16.12 1.40 -3.31
N ASP A 504 17.03 0.43 -3.33
CA ASP A 504 16.78 -0.92 -2.85
C ASP A 504 18.01 -1.50 -2.14
N CYS A 505 17.81 -2.32 -1.11
CA CYS A 505 18.88 -3.16 -0.58
C CYS A 505 18.35 -4.24 0.37
N VAL A 506 19.05 -5.37 0.41
CA VAL A 506 18.79 -6.44 1.40
C VAL A 506 19.35 -6.14 2.79
N ALA A 507 20.24 -5.14 2.92
CA ALA A 507 20.99 -4.91 4.16
C ALA A 507 20.08 -4.66 5.38
N PRO A 508 18.99 -3.85 5.32
CA PRO A 508 18.18 -3.59 6.50
C PRO A 508 17.62 -4.86 7.15
N THR A 509 17.08 -5.79 6.35
CA THR A 509 16.58 -7.07 6.87
C THR A 509 17.70 -8.03 7.23
N ARG A 510 18.77 -8.10 6.42
CA ARG A 510 19.90 -9.00 6.67
C ARG A 510 20.61 -8.65 7.98
N GLU A 511 20.90 -7.37 8.20
CA GLU A 511 21.59 -6.87 9.38
C GLU A 511 20.73 -6.99 10.64
N ALA A 512 19.42 -6.75 10.53
CA ALA A 512 18.47 -6.99 11.62
C ALA A 512 18.54 -8.44 12.12
N ARG A 513 18.51 -9.42 11.20
CA ARG A 513 18.59 -10.83 11.57
C ARG A 513 19.91 -11.21 12.25
N HIS A 514 20.97 -10.46 12.02
CA HIS A 514 22.27 -10.64 12.68
C HIS A 514 22.44 -9.76 13.94
N GLY A 515 21.38 -9.10 14.41
CA GLY A 515 21.38 -8.35 15.66
C GLY A 515 21.76 -6.88 15.53
N LYS A 516 22.02 -6.36 14.33
CA LYS A 516 22.34 -4.94 14.14
C LYS A 516 21.06 -4.15 13.91
N ILE A 517 20.71 -3.31 14.89
CA ILE A 517 19.47 -2.54 14.94
C ILE A 517 19.77 -1.07 14.64
N TYR A 518 19.00 -0.46 13.74
CA TYR A 518 19.16 0.94 13.34
C TYR A 518 18.32 1.87 14.22
N THR A 519 18.82 3.05 14.55
CA THR A 519 18.10 4.09 15.29
C THR A 519 18.46 5.47 14.75
N LYS A 520 17.74 6.53 15.16
CA LYS A 520 18.10 7.91 14.79
C LYS A 520 19.53 8.29 15.19
N TYR A 521 20.07 7.65 16.23
CA TYR A 521 21.38 7.97 16.83
C TYR A 521 22.46 6.93 16.51
N GLY A 522 22.38 6.33 15.32
CA GLY A 522 23.29 5.29 14.86
C GLY A 522 22.70 3.89 15.03
N ASN A 523 23.55 2.88 14.92
CA ASN A 523 23.14 1.48 15.08
C ASN A 523 23.82 0.85 16.30
N PHE A 524 23.17 -0.16 16.86
CA PHE A 524 23.73 -0.95 17.96
C PHE A 524 23.58 -2.44 17.68
N ASN A 525 24.41 -3.24 18.35
CA ASN A 525 24.29 -4.70 18.30
C ASN A 525 23.50 -5.21 19.51
N LEU A 526 22.35 -5.82 19.25
CA LEU A 526 21.41 -6.34 20.23
C LEU A 526 22.04 -7.37 21.18
N ASN A 527 23.14 -8.04 20.78
CA ASN A 527 23.87 -8.98 21.64
C ASN A 527 24.33 -8.34 22.97
N LYS A 528 24.52 -7.02 23.02
CA LYS A 528 25.00 -6.29 24.21
C LYS A 528 23.91 -6.01 25.26
N PHE A 529 22.63 -6.24 24.96
CA PHE A 529 21.49 -5.76 25.76
C PHE A 529 20.77 -6.88 26.52
N ALA A 530 21.51 -7.75 27.22
CA ALA A 530 20.90 -8.77 28.08
C ALA A 530 20.06 -8.10 29.17
N ASP A 531 18.83 -8.60 29.39
CA ASP A 531 17.89 -8.15 30.43
C ASP A 531 17.55 -6.64 30.42
N SER A 532 17.84 -5.94 29.32
CA SER A 532 17.53 -4.52 29.18
C SER A 532 16.01 -4.27 29.11
N SER A 533 15.53 -3.40 30.00
CA SER A 533 14.15 -2.91 30.03
C SER A 533 13.89 -1.74 29.08
N GLU A 534 14.93 -1.21 28.43
CA GLU A 534 14.82 -0.13 27.46
C GLU A 534 14.00 -0.58 26.24
N LYS A 535 13.14 0.30 25.72
CA LYS A 535 12.47 0.03 24.46
C LYS A 535 13.49 -0.14 23.33
N LEU A 536 13.09 -0.88 22.30
CA LEU A 536 13.95 -1.08 21.13
C LEU A 536 14.45 0.26 20.56
N ASP A 537 13.52 1.17 20.26
CA ASP A 537 13.76 2.56 19.85
C ASP A 537 12.52 3.42 20.17
N ASP A 538 12.68 4.42 21.03
CA ASP A 538 11.59 5.33 21.44
C ASP A 538 11.15 6.32 20.35
N THR A 539 11.95 6.51 19.31
CA THR A 539 11.63 7.38 18.17
C THR A 539 10.98 6.61 17.02
N CYS A 540 10.88 5.29 17.11
CA CYS A 540 10.38 4.44 16.03
C CYS A 540 8.87 4.20 16.12
N ASP A 541 8.19 4.34 14.98
CA ASP A 541 6.74 4.15 14.83
C ASP A 541 6.38 2.76 14.28
N CYS A 542 7.35 1.84 14.15
CA CYS A 542 7.10 0.49 13.67
C CYS A 542 6.18 -0.30 14.64
N PRO A 543 5.46 -1.35 14.16
CA PRO A 543 4.64 -2.20 15.01
C PRO A 543 5.40 -2.78 16.22
N THR A 544 6.67 -3.17 16.04
CA THR A 544 7.54 -3.68 17.11
C THR A 544 7.73 -2.67 18.24
N CYS A 545 8.10 -1.43 17.93
CA CYS A 545 8.31 -0.38 18.95
C CYS A 545 7.00 0.07 19.59
N ARG A 546 5.92 0.19 18.81
CA ARG A 546 4.58 0.55 19.33
C ARG A 546 4.02 -0.48 20.30
N ALA A 547 4.32 -1.76 20.08
CA ALA A 547 3.95 -2.84 21.00
C ALA A 547 4.78 -2.83 22.31
N GLY A 548 5.77 -1.94 22.45
CA GLY A 548 6.56 -1.80 23.67
C GLY A 548 7.60 -2.90 23.86
N TRP A 549 8.06 -3.53 22.77
CA TRP A 549 9.13 -4.50 22.85
C TRP A 549 10.44 -3.87 23.34
N THR A 550 11.09 -4.53 24.29
CA THR A 550 12.37 -4.07 24.86
C THR A 550 13.56 -4.73 24.18
N ARG A 551 14.73 -4.09 24.29
CA ARG A 551 16.00 -4.63 23.78
C ARG A 551 16.31 -6.00 24.39
N GLY A 552 16.09 -6.16 25.70
CA GLY A 552 16.29 -7.43 26.41
C GLY A 552 15.39 -8.56 25.90
N LYS A 553 14.09 -8.28 25.68
CA LYS A 553 13.13 -9.28 25.17
C LYS A 553 13.45 -9.72 23.74
N LEU A 554 13.78 -8.78 22.84
CA LEU A 554 14.21 -9.16 21.48
C LEU A 554 15.51 -9.97 21.52
N ARG A 555 16.45 -9.60 22.38
CA ARG A 555 17.71 -10.34 22.53
C ARG A 555 17.46 -11.77 23.01
N ALA A 556 16.54 -11.97 23.96
CA ALA A 556 16.16 -13.28 24.45
C ALA A 556 15.62 -14.15 23.30
N LEU A 557 14.68 -13.64 22.49
CA LEU A 557 14.17 -14.33 21.30
C LEU A 557 15.29 -14.65 20.30
N MET A 558 16.20 -13.70 20.04
CA MET A 558 17.35 -13.91 19.15
C MET A 558 18.27 -15.05 19.62
N LYS A 559 18.44 -15.20 20.94
CA LYS A 559 19.29 -16.23 21.56
C LYS A 559 18.56 -17.52 21.89
N SER A 560 17.26 -17.60 21.60
CA SER A 560 16.47 -18.78 21.91
C SER A 560 16.97 -20.01 21.16
N GLN A 561 16.84 -21.17 21.80
CA GLN A 561 17.04 -22.47 21.19
C GLN A 561 15.80 -22.92 20.40
N ASP A 562 14.63 -22.33 20.68
CA ASP A 562 13.41 -22.56 19.92
C ASP A 562 13.44 -21.80 18.58
N ASN A 563 13.28 -22.55 17.49
CA ASN A 563 13.18 -22.00 16.15
C ASN A 563 11.99 -21.06 15.98
N ALA A 564 10.85 -21.32 16.60
CA ALA A 564 9.67 -20.48 16.50
C ALA A 564 9.93 -19.10 17.12
N GLU A 565 10.56 -19.06 18.30
CA GLU A 565 10.95 -17.81 18.96
C GLU A 565 11.97 -17.01 18.13
N ARG A 566 12.94 -17.68 17.51
CA ARG A 566 13.90 -17.02 16.60
C ARG A 566 13.21 -16.44 15.36
N GLN A 567 12.19 -17.09 14.82
CA GLN A 567 11.41 -16.54 13.70
C GLN A 567 10.64 -15.29 14.10
N ILE A 568 10.07 -15.25 15.30
CA ILE A 568 9.44 -14.04 15.86
C ILE A 568 10.47 -12.92 15.94
N TYR A 569 11.68 -13.20 16.44
CA TYR A 569 12.77 -12.22 16.44
C TYR A 569 13.08 -11.69 15.03
N TYR A 570 13.26 -12.58 14.06
CA TYR A 570 13.58 -12.18 12.69
C TYR A 570 12.51 -11.28 12.07
N ASN A 571 11.24 -11.57 12.31
CA ASN A 571 10.13 -10.73 11.88
C ASN A 571 10.20 -9.35 12.55
N LEU A 572 10.21 -9.30 13.89
CA LEU A 572 10.15 -8.05 14.66
C LEU A 572 11.35 -7.12 14.38
N ALA A 573 12.56 -7.68 14.29
CA ALA A 573 13.78 -6.92 14.02
C ALA A 573 13.83 -6.43 12.56
N SER A 574 13.42 -7.27 11.60
CA SER A 574 13.39 -6.89 10.17
C SER A 574 12.36 -5.80 9.90
N GLN A 575 11.18 -5.88 10.53
CA GLN A 575 10.17 -4.81 10.46
C GLN A 575 10.73 -3.47 10.96
N HIS A 576 11.46 -3.48 12.08
CA HIS A 576 12.06 -2.27 12.65
C HIS A 576 13.09 -1.63 11.71
N ASN A 577 14.08 -2.39 11.24
CA ASN A 577 15.11 -1.85 10.36
C ASN A 577 14.56 -1.40 8.99
N LEU A 578 13.59 -2.14 8.43
CA LEU A 578 12.92 -1.71 7.21
C LEU A 578 12.14 -0.42 7.42
N ARG A 579 11.35 -0.33 8.50
CA ARG A 579 10.62 0.91 8.82
C ARG A 579 11.56 2.09 8.98
N PHE A 580 12.71 1.90 9.62
CA PHE A 580 13.72 2.95 9.78
C PHE A 580 14.17 3.53 8.43
N ILE A 581 14.52 2.69 7.46
CA ILE A 581 14.97 3.15 6.14
C ILE A 581 13.82 3.70 5.29
N ILE A 582 12.63 3.09 5.35
CA ILE A 582 11.45 3.63 4.69
C ILE A 582 11.17 5.05 5.21
N ARG A 583 11.18 5.23 6.53
CA ARG A 583 10.93 6.53 7.16
C ARG A 583 12.00 7.57 6.82
N LEU A 584 13.27 7.18 6.71
CA LEU A 584 14.33 8.06 6.20
C LEU A 584 13.95 8.64 4.83
N THR A 585 13.47 7.81 3.89
CA THR A 585 13.02 8.31 2.58
C THR A 585 11.74 9.15 2.66
N GLU A 586 10.82 8.84 3.59
CA GLU A 586 9.62 9.65 3.83
C GLU A 586 9.95 11.05 4.36
N GLU A 587 10.81 11.12 5.37
CA GLU A 587 11.27 12.37 5.99
C GLU A 587 12.11 13.20 4.99
N ALA A 588 13.02 12.56 4.25
CA ALA A 588 13.78 13.23 3.20
C ALA A 588 12.85 13.81 2.11
N ARG A 589 11.84 13.06 1.68
CA ARG A 589 10.83 13.53 0.71
C ARG A 589 10.09 14.76 1.24
N GLU A 590 9.65 14.72 2.48
CA GLU A 590 8.97 15.86 3.11
C GLU A 590 9.91 17.08 3.18
N ALA A 591 11.18 16.87 3.51
CA ALA A 591 12.17 17.94 3.55
C ALA A 591 12.42 18.58 2.16
N VAL A 592 12.41 17.77 1.09
CA VAL A 592 12.44 18.29 -0.28
C VAL A 592 11.20 19.13 -0.59
N ILE A 593 10.00 18.66 -0.24
CA ILE A 593 8.73 19.36 -0.46
C ILE A 593 8.72 20.71 0.27
N GLN A 594 9.20 20.74 1.51
CA GLN A 594 9.29 21.94 2.35
C GLN A 594 10.44 22.88 1.98
N GLY A 595 11.41 22.41 1.19
CA GLY A 595 12.57 23.20 0.77
C GLY A 595 13.67 23.31 1.83
N ASN A 596 13.76 22.37 2.76
CA ASN A 596 14.75 22.35 3.86
C ASN A 596 15.61 21.07 3.87
N PHE A 597 15.72 20.37 2.74
CA PHE A 597 16.46 19.11 2.61
C PHE A 597 17.91 19.18 3.11
N GLU A 598 18.65 20.24 2.81
CA GLU A 598 20.05 20.40 3.24
C GLU A 598 20.17 20.39 4.77
N ALA A 599 19.33 21.18 5.46
CA ALA A 599 19.28 21.20 6.91
C ALA A 599 18.87 19.85 7.51
N TYR A 600 17.87 19.19 6.91
CA TYR A 600 17.45 17.84 7.32
C TYR A 600 18.59 16.81 7.18
N ARG A 601 19.27 16.80 6.03
CA ARG A 601 20.41 15.91 5.77
C ARG A 601 21.49 16.10 6.82
N ASP A 602 21.91 17.34 7.04
CA ASP A 602 23.01 17.66 7.95
C ASP A 602 22.66 17.31 9.39
N GLU A 603 21.43 17.58 9.84
CA GLU A 603 20.94 17.17 11.16
C GLU A 603 20.89 15.64 11.29
N PHE A 604 20.39 14.94 10.27
CA PHE A 604 20.31 13.49 10.28
C PHE A 604 21.71 12.86 10.39
N LEU A 605 22.65 13.29 9.55
CA LEU A 605 24.01 12.76 9.53
C LEU A 605 24.74 13.05 10.85
N LEU A 606 24.57 14.25 11.42
CA LEU A 606 25.11 14.60 12.72
C LEU A 606 24.55 13.69 13.82
N ASN A 607 23.24 13.45 13.84
CA ASN A 607 22.61 12.57 14.82
C ASN A 607 23.09 11.12 14.68
N TYR A 608 23.15 10.61 13.44
CA TYR A 608 23.41 9.20 13.17
C TYR A 608 24.90 8.83 13.28
N TYR A 609 25.81 9.71 12.86
CA TYR A 609 27.26 9.46 12.82
C TYR A 609 28.08 10.32 13.79
N GLY A 610 27.55 11.45 14.26
CA GLY A 610 28.29 12.41 15.10
C GLY A 610 28.53 11.95 16.53
N ARG A 611 27.69 11.06 17.08
CA ARG A 611 27.93 10.44 18.39
C ARG A 611 28.86 9.23 18.21
N LYS A 612 30.16 9.46 18.07
CA LYS A 612 31.15 8.38 18.24
C LYS A 612 31.12 7.89 19.69
N SER A 613 30.42 6.78 19.91
CA SER A 613 30.55 5.83 21.03
C SER A 613 31.12 6.38 22.34
N GLU A 614 30.27 7.00 23.17
CA GLU A 614 30.40 6.84 24.62
C GLU A 614 29.61 5.58 25.01
N THR A 615 30.19 4.39 24.79
CA THR A 615 29.89 3.12 25.50
C THR A 615 30.73 1.97 24.96
#